data_AF-A0A4Q7ARF7-F1
#
_entry.id   AF-A0A4Q7ARF7-F1
#
_cell.length_a   1.000
_cell.length_b   1.000
_cell.length_c   1.000
_cell.angle_alpha   90.00
_cell.angle_beta   90.00
_cell.angle_gamma   90.00
#
_symmetry.space_group_name_H-M   'P 1'
#
loop_
_entity.id
_entity.type
_entity.pdbx_description
1 polymer ?
#
loop_
_entity_poly.entity_id
_entity_poly.type
_entity_poly.pdbx_seq_one_letter_code
_entity_poly.pdbx_strand_id
1 'polypeptide(L)'
;MSDKDKFMQENGISNNFGLTVKGLSVNEFSYLLQHYSEGKVVSFDNLDLVLKYKDEVMTKIQKDLNKDDKDLPESVLTVNARYNLENLTDILNILNEYNQKFGTLTFFK
;
A
#
# COMPACT_ATOMS: atom_id res chain seq x y z
N MET A 1 0.95 -15.54 22.19
CA MET A 1 1.11 -14.75 20.95
C MET A 1 1.09 -13.29 21.35
N SER A 2 2.03 -12.47 20.88
CA SER A 2 2.02 -11.03 21.21
C SER A 2 0.92 -10.31 20.42
N ASP A 3 0.49 -9.13 20.88
CA ASP A 3 -0.48 -8.30 20.14
C ASP A 3 0.02 -7.94 18.74
N LYS A 4 1.34 -7.75 18.59
CA LYS A 4 1.99 -7.55 17.31
C LYS A 4 1.84 -8.78 16.40
N ASP A 5 2.15 -9.97 16.91
CA ASP A 5 2.05 -11.21 16.12
C ASP A 5 0.60 -11.48 15.71
N LYS A 6 -0.36 -11.21 16.62
CA LYS A 6 -1.78 -11.31 16.34
C LYS A 6 -2.20 -10.38 15.21
N PHE A 7 -1.81 -9.10 15.29
CA PHE A 7 -2.10 -8.11 14.26
C PHE A 7 -1.50 -8.49 12.90
N MET A 8 -0.24 -8.96 12.90
CA MET A 8 0.41 -9.43 11.68
C MET A 8 -0.31 -10.63 11.06
N GLN A 9 -0.74 -11.60 11.89
CA GLN A 9 -1.50 -12.76 11.43
C GLN A 9 -2.85 -12.36 10.85
N GLU A 10 -3.62 -11.51 11.54
CA GLU A 10 -4.95 -11.05 11.11
C GLU A 10 -4.92 -10.26 9.80
N ASN A 11 -3.84 -9.51 9.56
CA ASN A 11 -3.67 -8.69 8.37
C ASN A 11 -2.79 -9.34 7.28
N GLY A 12 -2.38 -10.60 7.48
CA GLY A 12 -1.54 -11.33 6.54
C GLY A 12 -0.21 -10.63 6.26
N ILE A 13 0.39 -9.98 7.27
CA ILE A 13 1.71 -9.36 7.19
C ILE A 13 2.78 -10.43 7.36
N SER A 14 3.60 -10.64 6.33
CA SER A 14 4.71 -11.58 6.37
C SER A 14 5.91 -11.05 5.58
N ASN A 15 7.08 -11.63 5.83
CA ASN A 15 8.30 -11.37 5.06
C ASN A 15 8.96 -12.65 4.53
N ASN A 16 8.25 -13.78 4.57
CA ASN A 16 8.83 -15.08 4.18
C ASN A 16 9.23 -15.13 2.69
N PHE A 17 8.57 -14.33 1.85
CA PHE A 17 8.81 -14.24 0.40
C PHE A 17 8.89 -12.79 -0.06
N GLY A 18 9.47 -11.93 0.77
CA GLY A 18 9.33 -10.47 0.69
C GLY A 18 8.10 -9.98 1.45
N LEU A 19 7.97 -8.66 1.60
CA LEU A 19 6.88 -8.05 2.34
C LEU A 19 5.55 -8.34 1.64
N THR A 20 4.70 -9.10 2.33
CA THR A 20 3.32 -9.35 1.93
C THR A 20 2.36 -8.75 2.93
N VAL A 21 1.21 -8.29 2.44
CA VAL A 21 0.09 -7.79 3.25
C VAL A 21 -1.19 -8.33 2.63
N LYS A 22 -2.09 -8.92 3.43
CA LYS A 22 -3.28 -9.64 2.94
C LYS A 22 -2.96 -10.71 1.87
N GLY A 23 -1.77 -11.33 1.95
CA GLY A 23 -1.32 -12.31 0.96
C GLY A 23 -0.86 -11.74 -0.38
N LEU A 24 -0.84 -10.41 -0.53
CA LEU A 24 -0.37 -9.72 -1.73
C LEU A 24 1.08 -9.26 -1.54
N SER A 25 1.92 -9.46 -2.55
CA SER A 25 3.29 -8.94 -2.55
C SER A 25 3.25 -7.43 -2.75
N VAL A 26 3.68 -6.65 -1.74
CA VAL A 26 3.54 -5.18 -1.81
C VAL A 26 4.38 -4.58 -2.93
N ASN A 27 5.49 -5.24 -3.30
CA ASN A 27 6.38 -4.77 -4.35
C ASN A 27 5.70 -4.73 -5.73
N GLU A 28 4.66 -5.54 -5.96
CA GLU A 28 3.85 -5.50 -7.18
C GLU A 28 3.09 -4.17 -7.34
N PHE A 29 2.92 -3.41 -6.25
CA PHE A 29 2.21 -2.13 -6.24
C PHE A 29 3.16 -0.91 -6.30
N SER A 30 4.49 -1.13 -6.37
CA SER A 30 5.48 -0.05 -6.37
C SER A 30 5.28 0.95 -7.51
N TYR A 31 4.82 0.49 -8.67
CA TYR A 31 4.54 1.35 -9.83
C TYR A 31 3.37 2.33 -9.56
N LEU A 32 2.33 1.88 -8.84
CA LEU A 32 1.21 2.74 -8.44
C LEU A 32 1.66 3.72 -7.37
N LEU A 33 2.44 3.25 -6.39
CA LEU A 33 3.00 4.10 -5.36
C LEU A 33 3.87 5.21 -5.98
N GLN A 34 4.71 4.87 -6.95
CA GLN A 34 5.52 5.82 -7.69
C GLN A 34 4.68 6.80 -8.51
N HIS A 35 3.66 6.31 -9.21
CA HIS A 35 2.75 7.15 -9.99
C HIS A 35 2.04 8.19 -9.10
N TYR A 36 1.36 7.73 -8.04
CA TYR A 36 0.54 8.58 -7.19
C TYR A 36 1.35 9.48 -6.26
N SER A 37 2.58 9.09 -5.92
CA SER A 37 3.50 9.96 -5.18
C SER A 37 4.23 10.98 -6.06
N GLU A 38 4.02 10.96 -7.39
CA GLU A 38 4.79 11.75 -8.38
C GLU A 38 6.30 11.48 -8.29
N GLY A 39 6.68 10.21 -8.13
CA GLY A 39 8.07 9.78 -8.07
C GLY A 39 8.75 9.99 -6.72
N LYS A 40 8.06 10.56 -5.71
CA LYS A 40 8.63 10.78 -4.37
C LYS A 40 8.88 9.46 -3.63
N VAL A 41 8.15 8.40 -3.95
CA VAL A 41 8.28 7.06 -3.36
C VAL A 41 8.35 6.03 -4.49
N VAL A 42 9.49 5.36 -4.65
CA VAL A 42 9.74 4.45 -5.78
C VAL A 42 9.52 2.97 -5.44
N SER A 43 9.57 2.61 -4.16
CA SER A 43 9.39 1.24 -3.67
C SER A 43 8.94 1.23 -2.21
N PHE A 44 8.61 0.05 -1.69
CA PHE A 44 8.27 -0.17 -0.28
C PHE A 44 9.49 -0.40 0.62
N ASP A 45 10.73 -0.30 0.09
CA ASP A 45 11.95 -0.55 0.88
C ASP A 45 12.18 0.50 1.96
N ASN A 46 11.63 1.71 1.78
CA ASN A 46 11.69 2.79 2.75
C ASN A 46 10.29 3.08 3.30
N LEU A 47 9.84 2.27 4.27
CA LEU A 47 8.51 2.41 4.85
C LEU A 47 8.26 3.76 5.51
N ASP A 48 9.28 4.39 6.10
CA ASP A 48 9.12 5.74 6.67
C ASP A 48 8.76 6.76 5.58
N LEU A 49 9.36 6.63 4.39
CA LEU A 49 9.06 7.46 3.23
C LEU A 49 7.67 7.13 2.65
N VAL A 50 7.28 5.85 2.61
CA VAL A 50 5.93 5.41 2.23
C VAL A 50 4.89 6.08 3.12
N LEU A 51 5.07 5.97 4.45
CA LEU A 51 4.14 6.50 5.44
C LEU A 51 4.11 8.03 5.42
N LYS A 52 5.24 8.69 5.16
CA LYS A 52 5.31 10.15 5.00
C LYS A 52 4.41 10.66 3.87
N TYR A 53 4.32 9.95 2.74
CA TYR A 53 3.53 10.37 1.58
C TYR A 53 2.21 9.62 1.41
N LYS A 54 1.85 8.75 2.36
CA LYS A 54 0.63 7.93 2.35
C LYS A 54 -0.63 8.76 2.06
N ASP A 55 -0.84 9.84 2.79
CA ASP A 55 -2.08 10.61 2.70
C ASP A 55 -2.21 11.34 1.35
N GLU A 56 -1.08 11.81 0.79
CA GLU A 56 -1.03 12.39 -0.56
C GLU A 56 -1.41 11.34 -1.61
N VAL A 57 -0.81 10.15 -1.52
CA VAL A 57 -1.07 9.01 -2.41
C VAL A 57 -2.54 8.60 -2.34
N MET A 58 -3.06 8.38 -1.12
CA MET A 58 -4.45 7.97 -0.90
C MET A 58 -5.44 9.02 -1.43
N THR A 59 -5.16 10.31 -1.23
CA THR A 59 -6.03 11.38 -1.72
C THR A 59 -6.14 11.36 -3.25
N LYS A 60 -5.02 11.16 -3.94
CA LYS A 60 -5.00 11.09 -5.41
C LYS A 60 -5.65 9.81 -5.94
N ILE A 61 -5.43 8.66 -5.29
CA ILE A 61 -6.11 7.41 -5.61
C ILE A 61 -7.63 7.58 -5.45
N GLN A 62 -8.09 8.15 -4.33
CA GLN A 62 -9.52 8.36 -4.10
C GLN A 62 -10.13 9.32 -5.12
N LYS A 63 -9.38 10.35 -5.54
CA LYS A 63 -9.82 11.26 -6.60
C LYS A 63 -10.04 10.51 -7.91
N ASP A 64 -9.16 9.58 -8.27
CA ASP A 64 -9.34 8.76 -9.46
C ASP A 64 -10.49 7.75 -9.29
N LEU A 65 -10.59 7.05 -8.17
CA LEU A 65 -11.68 6.10 -7.91
C LEU A 65 -13.09 6.74 -7.91
N ASN A 66 -13.18 8.06 -7.69
CA ASN A 66 -14.43 8.82 -7.70
C ASN A 66 -14.78 9.44 -9.06
N LYS A 67 -13.90 9.32 -10.07
CA LYS A 67 -14.22 9.78 -11.42
C LYS A 67 -15.22 8.83 -12.08
N ASP A 68 -16.05 9.37 -12.97
CA ASP A 68 -16.80 8.54 -13.91
C ASP A 68 -15.79 7.73 -14.74
N ASP A 69 -16.15 6.50 -15.14
CA ASP A 69 -15.27 5.64 -15.94
C ASP A 69 -14.75 6.36 -17.20
N LYS A 70 -15.56 7.20 -17.84
CA LYS A 70 -15.17 7.99 -19.03
C LYS A 70 -14.03 9.00 -18.77
N ASP A 71 -13.80 9.39 -17.52
CA ASP A 71 -12.83 10.41 -17.11
C ASP A 71 -11.56 9.77 -16.49
N LEU A 72 -11.54 8.44 -16.36
CA LEU A 72 -10.38 7.68 -15.92
C LEU A 72 -9.41 7.47 -17.10
N PRO A 73 -8.09 7.49 -16.83
CA PRO A 73 -7.11 7.05 -17.81
C PRO A 73 -7.42 5.61 -18.26
N GLU A 74 -7.19 5.28 -19.54
CA GLU A 74 -7.40 3.94 -20.08
C GLU A 74 -6.66 2.85 -19.29
N SER A 75 -5.50 3.19 -18.71
CA SER A 75 -4.74 2.31 -17.81
C SER A 75 -5.47 1.97 -16.50
N VAL A 76 -6.40 2.81 -16.05
CA VAL A 76 -7.21 2.64 -14.83
C VAL A 76 -8.57 2.00 -15.12
N LEU A 77 -9.01 2.04 -16.38
CA LEU A 77 -10.30 1.52 -16.84
C LEU A 77 -10.42 -0.01 -16.87
N THR A 78 -9.33 -0.74 -16.59
CA THR A 78 -9.43 -2.20 -16.45
C THR A 78 -9.91 -2.57 -15.05
N VAL A 79 -10.77 -3.57 -14.95
CA VAL A 79 -11.26 -4.12 -13.66
C VAL A 79 -10.10 -4.41 -12.70
N ASN A 80 -8.98 -4.91 -13.22
CA ASN A 80 -7.77 -5.18 -12.45
C ASN A 80 -7.10 -3.90 -11.90
N ALA A 81 -7.13 -2.80 -12.65
CA ALA A 81 -6.53 -1.56 -12.18
C ALA A 81 -7.28 -0.95 -11.00
N ARG A 82 -8.63 -0.97 -11.01
CA ARG A 82 -9.44 -0.54 -9.86
C ARG A 82 -9.13 -1.37 -8.61
N TYR A 83 -9.10 -2.70 -8.74
CA TYR A 83 -8.72 -3.58 -7.63
C TYR A 83 -7.30 -3.31 -7.15
N ASN A 84 -6.35 -3.00 -8.03
CA ASN A 84 -4.99 -2.68 -7.61
C ASN A 84 -4.91 -1.38 -6.81
N LEU A 85 -5.75 -0.38 -7.13
CA LEU A 85 -5.85 0.87 -6.36
C LEU A 85 -6.46 0.65 -4.97
N GLU A 86 -7.52 -0.16 -4.90
CA GLU A 86 -8.16 -0.55 -3.64
C GLU A 86 -7.18 -1.35 -2.76
N ASN A 87 -6.49 -2.34 -3.35
CA ASN A 87 -5.47 -3.13 -2.67
C ASN A 87 -4.32 -2.26 -2.15
N LEU A 88 -3.81 -1.32 -2.95
CA LEU A 88 -2.76 -0.41 -2.50
C LEU A 88 -3.23 0.44 -1.31
N THR A 89 -4.47 0.94 -1.35
CA THR A 89 -5.05 1.74 -0.27
C THR A 89 -5.14 0.94 1.03
N ASP A 90 -5.61 -0.31 0.94
CA ASP A 90 -5.67 -1.24 2.06
C ASP A 90 -4.28 -1.54 2.65
N ILE A 91 -3.31 -1.85 1.78
CA ILE A 91 -1.92 -2.11 2.17
C ILE A 91 -1.36 -0.91 2.94
N LEU A 92 -1.51 0.31 2.41
CA LEU A 92 -1.03 1.53 3.05
C LEU A 92 -1.69 1.78 4.42
N ASN A 93 -2.99 1.52 4.53
CA ASN A 93 -3.70 1.65 5.81
C ASN A 93 -3.21 0.65 6.85
N ILE A 94 -3.04 -0.61 6.47
CA ILE A 94 -2.52 -1.66 7.37
C ILE A 94 -1.10 -1.36 7.83
N LEU A 95 -0.22 -0.94 6.91
CA LEU A 95 1.15 -0.57 7.25
C LEU A 95 1.19 0.64 8.19
N ASN A 96 0.32 1.62 7.98
CA ASN A 96 0.20 2.77 8.88
C ASN A 96 -0.34 2.37 10.26
N GLU A 97 -1.37 1.54 10.32
CA GLU A 97 -1.93 1.06 11.59
C GLU A 97 -0.91 0.23 12.37
N TYR A 98 -0.16 -0.64 11.69
CA TYR A 98 0.97 -1.35 12.27
C TYR A 98 1.97 -0.35 12.87
N ASN A 99 2.37 0.67 12.09
CA ASN A 99 3.36 1.66 12.53
C ASN A 99 2.90 2.45 13.76
N GLN A 100 1.63 2.86 13.79
CA GLN A 100 1.05 3.58 14.91
C GLN A 100 0.98 2.74 16.19
N LYS A 101 0.75 1.42 16.09
CA LYS A 101 0.63 0.53 17.24
C LYS A 101 1.96 -0.03 17.75
N PHE A 102 2.88 -0.32 16.83
CA PHE A 102 4.06 -1.13 17.14
C PHE A 102 5.39 -0.49 16.70
N GLY A 103 5.34 0.69 16.08
CA GLY A 103 6.50 1.37 15.49
C GLY A 103 6.84 0.84 14.09
N THR A 104 7.91 1.37 13.50
CA THR A 104 8.30 1.04 12.13
C THR A 104 8.51 -0.46 11.96
N LEU A 105 7.90 -1.02 10.91
CA LEU A 105 8.07 -2.41 10.52
C LEU A 105 9.51 -2.61 10.03
N THR A 106 10.39 -3.02 10.95
CA THR A 106 11.76 -3.41 10.63
C THR A 106 11.80 -4.91 10.40
N PHE A 107 12.04 -5.32 9.16
CA PHE A 107 12.49 -6.69 8.91
C PHE A 107 13.98 -6.74 9.17
N PHE A 108 14.41 -7.62 10.07
CA PHE A 108 15.83 -7.87 10.32
C PHE A 108 16.49 -8.23 8.97
N LYS A 109 17.55 -7.48 8.62
CA LYS A 109 18.43 -7.80 7.49
C LYS A 109 19.17 -9.11 7.74
#